data_AF-A0AAV4VH24-F1
#
_entry.id   AF-A0AAV4VH24-F1
#
_cell.length_a   1.000
_cell.length_b   1.000
_cell.length_c   1.000
_cell.angle_alpha   90.00
_cell.angle_beta   90.00
_cell.angle_gamma   90.00
#
_symmetry.space_group_name_H-M   'P 1'
#
loop_
_entity.id
_entity.type
_entity.pdbx_description
1 polymer ?
#
loop_
_entity_poly.entity_id
_entity_poly.type
_entity_poly.pdbx_seq_one_letter_code
_entity_poly.pdbx_strand_id
1 'polypeptide(L)' 'MELTKGSLKVWKNNKVIGSVGPGKAFGELAILYNCTRTATVEAAEDSKIWVMDRKAFHTIMMRTGLQRQEDNIKFLRR' A
#
# COMPACT_ATOMS: atom_id res chain seq x y z
N MET A 1 -0.12 3.48 -0.29
CA MET A 1 0.16 4.90 -0.64
C MET A 1 1.62 5.12 -0.34
N GLU A 2 2.33 5.94 -1.10
CA GLU A 2 3.76 6.19 -0.88
C GLU A 2 4.01 7.69 -0.75
N LEU A 3 4.81 8.09 0.24
CA LEU A 3 5.21 9.47 0.43
C LEU A 3 6.41 9.79 -0.47
N THR A 4 6.29 10.79 -1.35
CA THR A 4 7.38 11.20 -2.26
C THR A 4 8.14 12.41 -1.73
N LYS A 5 7.47 13.29 -0.99
CA LYS A 5 8.06 14.48 -0.36
C LYS A 5 7.29 14.80 0.92
N GLY A 6 7.97 15.33 1.92
CA GLY A 6 7.40 15.75 3.20
C GLY A 6 7.51 14.66 4.26
N SER A 7 6.71 14.80 5.32
CA SER A 7 6.68 13.89 6.47
C SER A 7 5.28 13.79 7.04
N LEU A 8 4.93 12.59 7.48
CA LEU A 8 3.62 12.30 8.07
C LEU A 8 3.80 11.83 9.52
N LYS A 9 2.85 12.16 10.39
CA LYS A 9 2.74 11.62 11.75
C LYS A 9 1.66 10.54 11.79
N VAL A 10 1.93 9.48 12.53
CA VAL A 10 1.01 8.37 12.75
C VAL A 10 0.46 8.45 14.16
N TRP A 11 -0.86 8.55 14.27
CA TRP A 11 -1.60 8.68 15.51
C TRP A 11 -2.41 7.42 15.80
N LYS A 12 -2.41 6.99 17.05
CA LYS A 12 -3.28 5.92 17.55
C LYS A 12 -3.72 6.28 18.97
N ASN A 13 -5.03 6.23 19.23
CA ASN A 13 -5.61 6.57 20.53
C ASN A 13 -5.09 7.91 21.08
N ASN A 14 -5.12 8.97 20.26
CA ASN A 14 -4.62 10.31 20.58
C ASN A 14 -3.11 10.42 20.91
N LYS A 15 -2.32 9.38 20.65
CA LYS A 15 -0.87 9.38 20.83
C LYS A 15 -0.15 9.24 19.50
N VAL A 16 0.90 10.02 19.30
CA VAL A 16 1.83 9.83 18.17
C VAL A 16 2.64 8.57 18.42
N ILE A 17 2.52 7.59 17.53
CA ILE A 17 3.21 6.29 17.60
C ILE A 17 4.38 6.19 16.61
N GLY A 18 4.51 7.15 15.69
CA GLY A 18 5.62 7.18 14.75
C GLY A 18 5.46 8.25 13.66
N SER A 19 6.40 8.24 12.72
CA SER A 19 6.39 9.11 11.54
C SER A 19 6.74 8.33 10.27
N VAL A 20 6.29 8.84 9.12
CA VAL A 20 6.56 8.32 7.78
C VAL A 20 7.34 9.37 7.02
N GLY A 21 8.50 8.97 6.49
CA GLY A 21 9.33 9.80 5.61
C GLY A 21 9.20 9.42 4.14
N PRO A 22 9.82 10.18 3.24
CA PRO A 22 9.76 9.89 1.80
C PRO A 22 10.30 8.50 1.44
N GLY A 23 9.78 7.91 0.37
CA GLY A 23 10.10 6.56 -0.10
C GLY A 23 9.47 5.44 0.73
N LYS A 24 8.72 5.78 1.78
CA LYS A 24 8.00 4.78 2.58
C LYS A 24 6.54 4.67 2.15
N ALA A 25 6.10 3.43 2.02
CA ALA A 25 4.70 3.10 1.85
C ALA A 25 3.96 3.10 3.20
N PHE A 26 2.68 3.48 3.16
CA PHE A 26 1.75 3.42 4.30
C PHE A 26 0.31 3.14 3.83
N GLY A 27 -0.51 2.64 4.76
CA GLY A 27 -1.92 2.31 4.51
C GLY A 27 -2.12 1.01 3.72
N GLU A 28 -1.08 0.21 3.58
CA GLU A 28 -1.05 -1.09 2.88
C GLU A 28 -1.96 -2.13 3.54
N LEU A 29 -2.10 -2.09 4.86
CA LEU A 29 -2.95 -3.04 5.60
C LEU A 29 -4.41 -3.02 5.13
N ALA A 30 -4.95 -1.83 4.85
CA ALA A 30 -6.32 -1.70 4.36
C ALA A 30 -6.52 -2.31 2.96
N ILE A 31 -5.46 -2.31 2.14
CA ILE A 31 -5.47 -2.92 0.81
C ILE A 31 -5.32 -4.44 0.93
N LEU A 32 -4.39 -4.92 1.76
CA LEU A 32 -4.06 -6.34 1.88
C LEU A 32 -5.12 -7.14 2.65
N TYR A 33 -5.64 -6.60 3.75
CA TYR A 33 -6.45 -7.36 4.72
C TYR A 33 -7.91 -6.93 4.78
N ASN A 34 -8.37 -6.05 3.88
CA ASN A 34 -9.74 -5.52 3.93
C ASN A 34 -10.14 -4.93 5.30
N CYS A 35 -9.18 -4.42 6.08
CA CYS A 35 -9.43 -3.95 7.42
C CYS A 35 -9.66 -2.44 7.46
N THR A 36 -10.39 -1.99 8.48
CA THR A 36 -10.58 -0.56 8.79
C THR A 36 -9.23 0.07 9.14
N ARG A 37 -9.10 1.39 8.93
CA ARG A 37 -7.88 2.15 9.29
C ARG A 37 -7.52 1.91 10.76
N THR A 38 -6.32 1.38 11.01
CA THR A 38 -5.83 1.00 12.34
C THR A 38 -5.14 2.15 13.09
N ALA A 39 -4.78 3.21 12.37
CA ALA A 39 -4.16 4.43 12.85
C ALA A 39 -4.52 5.59 11.91
N THR A 40 -4.51 6.80 12.45
CA THR A 40 -4.69 8.05 11.68
C THR A 40 -3.33 8.54 11.20
N VAL A 41 -3.25 8.98 9.95
CA VAL A 41 -2.02 9.55 9.39
C VAL A 41 -2.30 10.99 9.02
N GLU A 42 -1.47 11.90 9.52
CA GLU A 42 -1.61 13.34 9.34
C GLU A 42 -0.33 13.92 8.74
N ALA A 43 -0.45 14.88 7.83
CA ALA A 43 0.70 15.58 7.28
C ALA A 43 1.32 16.50 8.34
N ALA A 44 2.62 16.32 8.61
CA ALA A 44 3.36 17.20 9.52
C ALA A 44 3.93 18.43 8.80
N GLU A 45 4.07 18.35 7.48
CA GLU A 45 4.52 19.39 6.58
C GLU A 45 3.91 19.19 5.18
N ASP A 46 4.13 20.14 4.28
CA ASP A 46 3.70 20.05 2.87
C ASP A 46 4.20 18.76 2.22
N SER A 47 3.26 17.87 1.96
CA SER A 47 3.53 16.49 1.58
C SER A 47 2.94 16.13 0.24
N LYS A 48 3.68 15.35 -0.55
CA LYS A 48 3.23 14.81 -1.84
C LYS A 48 3.20 13.29 -1.76
N ILE A 49 2.05 12.70 -2.09
CA ILE A 49 1.80 11.27 -1.98
C ILE A 49 1.34 10.67 -3.31
N TRP A 50 1.79 9.45 -3.59
CA TRP A 50 1.19 8.59 -4.60
C TRP A 50 0.11 7.73 -3.98
N VAL A 51 -1.06 7.73 -4.62
CA VAL A 51 -2.22 6.96 -4.19
C VAL A 51 -2.54 5.94 -5.27
N MET A 52 -2.90 4.74 -4.84
CA MET A 52 -3.37 3.67 -5.71
C MET A 52 -4.73 3.21 -5.20
N ASP A 53 -5.68 3.10 -6.12
CA ASP A 53 -7.01 2.58 -5.80
C ASP A 53 -6.93 1.08 -5.48
N ARG A 54 -7.79 0.66 -4.56
CA ARG A 54 -7.83 -0.72 -4.11
C ARG A 54 -8.28 -1.69 -5.21
N LYS A 55 -9.29 -1.34 -6.00
CA LYS A 55 -9.76 -2.20 -7.09
C LYS A 55 -8.68 -2.34 -8.16
N ALA A 56 -7.97 -1.26 -8.45
CA ALA A 56 -6.83 -1.28 -9.37
C ALA A 56 -5.74 -2.25 -8.85
N PHE A 57 -5.37 -2.16 -7.57
CA PHE A 57 -4.39 -3.07 -6.98
C PHE A 57 -4.81 -4.55 -7.08
N HIS A 58 -6.04 -4.89 -6.67
CA HIS A 58 -6.52 -6.27 -6.76
C HIS A 58 -6.58 -6.79 -8.21
N THR A 59 -6.98 -5.94 -9.16
CA THR A 59 -7.03 -6.31 -10.58
C THR A 59 -5.64 -6.65 -11.10
N ILE A 60 -4.63 -5.84 -10.78
CA ILE A 60 -3.23 -6.09 -11.16
C ILE A 60 -2.75 -7.38 -10.52
N MET A 61 -2.97 -7.56 -9.21
CA MET A 61 -2.55 -8.77 -8.49
C MET A 61 -3.15 -10.05 -9.07
N MET A 62 -4.44 -10.06 -9.39
CA MET A 62 -5.08 -11.23 -10.01
C MET A 62 -4.53 -11.53 -11.40
N ARG A 63 -4.35 -10.50 -12.24
CA ARG A 63 -3.78 -10.67 -13.59
C ARG A 63 -2.37 -11.24 -13.54
N THR A 64 -1.51 -10.68 -12.67
CA THR A 64 -0.14 -11.19 -12.48
C THR A 64 -0.13 -12.62 -11.96
N GLY A 65 -1.05 -12.96 -11.04
CA GLY A 65 -1.21 -14.31 -10.51
C GLY A 65 -1.59 -15.31 -11.60
N LEU A 66 -2.60 -14.99 -12.41
CA LEU A 66 -3.05 -15.83 -13.53
C LEU A 66 -1.95 -16.02 -14.57
N GLN A 67 -1.26 -14.95 -14.97
CA GLN A 67 -0.16 -15.03 -15.92
C GLN A 67 0.93 -16.00 -15.44
N ARG A 68 1.31 -15.90 -14.16
CA ARG A 68 2.32 -16.80 -13.58
C ARG A 68 1.88 -18.26 -13.57
N GLN A 69 0.58 -18.53 -13.34
CA GLN A 69 0.04 -19.89 -13.43
C GLN A 69 0.10 -20.44 -14.86
N GLU A 70 -0.27 -19.63 -15.85
CA GLU A 70 -0.18 -20.02 -17.26
C GLU A 70 1.27 -20.33 -17.67
N ASP A 71 2.22 -19.49 -17.26
CA ASP A 71 3.64 -19.67 -17.58
C ASP A 71 4.19 -20.94 -16.93
N ASN A 72 3.81 -21.23 -15.69
CA ASN A 72 4.18 -22.46 -15.00
C ASN A 72 3.59 -23.71 -15.69
N ILE A 73 2.32 -23.67 -16.11
CA ILE A 73 1.69 -24.79 -16.83
C ILE A 73 2.35 -25.02 -18.19
N LYS A 74 2.67 -23.94 -18.92
CA LYS A 74 3.41 -24.02 -20.20
C LYS A 74 4.79 -24.64 -20.01
N PHE A 75 5.48 -24.29 -18.93
CA PHE A 75 6.78 -24.88 -18.60
C PHE A 75 6.68 -26.38 -18.31
N LEU A 76 5.72 -26.81 -17.50
CA LEU A 76 5.54 -28.22 -17.12
C LEU A 76 5.05 -29.13 -18.27
N ARG A 77 4.50 -28.56 -19.35
CA ARG A 77 4.04 -29.30 -20.54
C ARG A 77 5.13 -29.49 -21.61
N ARG A 78 6.32 -28.92 -21.41
CA ARG A 78 7.53 -29.22 -22.18
C ARG A 78 8.33 -30.32 -21.52
#